data_AF-A0A8J5QJQ9-F1
#
_entry.id   AF-A0A8J5QJQ9-F1
#
_cell.length_a   1.000
_cell.length_b   1.000
_cell.length_c   1.000
_cell.angle_alpha   90.00
_cell.angle_beta   90.00
_cell.angle_gamma   90.00
#
_symmetry.space_group_name_H-M   'P 1'
#
loop_
_entity.id
_entity.type
_entity.pdbx_description
1 polymer ?
#
loop_
_entity_poly.entity_id
_entity_poly.type
_entity_poly.pdbx_seq_one_letter_code
_entity_poly.pdbx_strand_id
1 'polypeptide(L)'
;MEDLDSKCSVEETCKAIRNSECKDGKCQCLANYKKRDGKCLGLDQAPCKISEDCFAENATCTNKKCVCSDGFYYENDHCYEKAKGTLYFTLILFLIANSCYNSCTGTYNHIIY
;
A
#
# COMPACT_ATOMS: atom_id res chain seq x y z
N MET A 1 28.99 2.70 21.00
CA MET A 1 27.64 3.15 20.61
C MET A 1 26.81 1.90 20.37
N GLU A 2 25.60 1.88 20.90
CA GLU A 2 24.66 0.78 20.69
C GLU A 2 24.01 1.01 19.32
N ASP A 3 24.41 0.21 18.35
CA ASP A 3 24.00 0.35 16.95
C ASP A 3 23.37 -0.97 16.46
N LEU A 4 22.51 -0.90 15.44
CA LEU A 4 22.05 -2.11 14.75
C LEU A 4 23.25 -2.89 14.20
N ASP A 5 23.20 -4.22 14.29
CA ASP A 5 24.28 -5.16 13.97
C ASP A 5 25.47 -5.18 14.95
N SER A 6 25.46 -4.34 15.99
CA SER A 6 26.44 -4.42 17.08
C SER A 6 26.25 -5.68 17.91
N LYS A 7 27.34 -6.19 18.50
CA LYS A 7 27.29 -7.40 19.34
C LYS A 7 26.48 -7.13 20.61
N CYS A 8 25.63 -8.07 20.96
CA CYS A 8 24.86 -8.06 22.20
C CYS A 8 24.91 -9.44 22.87
N SER A 9 24.70 -9.46 24.17
CA SER A 9 24.58 -10.71 24.95
C SER A 9 23.27 -10.82 25.71
N VAL A 10 22.56 -9.70 25.86
CA VAL A 10 21.25 -9.61 26.51
C VAL A 10 20.39 -8.58 25.77
N GLU A 11 19.08 -8.73 25.85
CA GLU A 11 18.09 -7.81 25.27
C GLU A 11 18.27 -6.36 25.74
N GLU A 12 18.68 -6.17 26.99
CA GLU A 12 18.95 -4.84 27.58
C GLU A 12 19.94 -4.02 26.75
N THR A 13 20.90 -4.67 26.08
CA THR A 13 21.93 -4.00 25.26
C THR A 13 21.35 -3.30 24.03
N CYS A 14 20.21 -3.78 23.51
CA CYS A 14 19.60 -3.22 22.31
C CYS A 14 18.46 -2.23 22.62
N LYS A 15 18.11 -2.05 23.90
CA LYS A 15 16.96 -1.22 24.32
C LYS A 15 17.05 0.25 23.91
N ALA A 16 18.25 0.79 23.72
CA ALA A 16 18.41 2.16 23.20
C ALA A 16 17.90 2.31 21.76
N ILE A 17 17.84 1.21 21.01
CA ILE A 17 17.33 1.17 19.64
C ILE A 17 15.86 0.74 19.69
N ARG A 18 14.96 1.68 19.37
CA ARG A 18 13.51 1.43 19.35
C ARG A 18 13.17 0.30 18.38
N ASN A 19 12.28 -0.60 18.81
CA ASN A 19 11.81 -1.76 18.06
C ASN A 19 12.93 -2.74 17.64
N SER A 20 13.93 -2.95 18.50
CA SER A 20 15.00 -3.93 18.29
C SER A 20 15.08 -4.96 19.43
N GLU A 21 15.73 -6.09 19.14
CA GLU A 21 16.00 -7.20 20.05
C GLU A 21 17.42 -7.74 19.84
N CYS A 22 17.96 -8.40 20.86
CA CYS A 22 19.23 -9.09 20.78
C CYS A 22 19.03 -10.50 20.19
N LYS A 23 19.28 -10.64 18.89
CA LYS A 23 19.09 -11.89 18.16
C LYS A 23 20.39 -12.36 17.54
N ASP A 24 20.71 -13.63 17.72
CA ASP A 24 21.95 -14.26 17.22
C ASP A 24 23.23 -13.52 17.66
N GLY A 25 23.20 -12.96 18.88
CA GLY A 25 24.31 -12.19 19.45
C GLY A 25 24.52 -10.81 18.82
N LYS A 26 23.53 -10.29 18.08
CA LYS A 26 23.54 -8.94 17.50
C LYS A 26 22.22 -8.20 17.70
N CYS A 27 22.27 -6.89 17.80
CA CYS A 27 21.05 -6.08 17.79
C CYS A 27 20.40 -6.11 16.41
N GLN A 28 19.17 -6.61 16.32
CA GLN A 28 18.37 -6.73 15.11
C GLN A 28 16.99 -6.11 15.32
N CYS A 29 16.29 -5.74 14.25
CA CYS A 29 14.92 -5.26 14.38
C CYS A 29 13.98 -6.39 14.83
N LEU A 30 12.97 -6.04 15.63
CA LEU A 30 11.89 -6.95 16.02
C LEU A 30 11.19 -7.52 14.78
N ALA A 31 10.50 -8.64 14.97
CA ALA A 31 9.57 -9.17 13.97
C ALA A 31 8.57 -8.08 13.52
N ASN A 32 8.33 -8.02 12.21
CA ASN A 32 7.51 -6.99 11.55
C ASN A 32 8.12 -5.58 11.51
N TYR A 33 9.42 -5.44 11.79
CA TYR A 33 10.19 -4.20 11.59
C TYR A 33 11.40 -4.46 10.70
N LYS A 34 11.81 -3.44 9.94
CA LYS A 34 12.93 -3.53 9.01
C LYS A 34 13.88 -2.35 9.17
N LYS A 35 15.19 -2.64 9.05
CA LYS A 35 16.26 -1.65 9.18
C LYS A 35 16.26 -0.68 7.99
N ARG A 36 16.21 0.61 8.27
CA ARG A 36 16.49 1.71 7.33
C ARG A 36 17.16 2.85 8.09
N ASP A 37 18.28 3.36 7.59
CA ASP A 37 19.01 4.49 8.17
C ASP A 37 19.29 4.35 9.69
N GLY A 38 19.66 3.14 10.12
CA GLY A 38 19.95 2.86 11.53
C GLY A 38 18.72 2.80 12.44
N LYS A 39 17.50 2.81 11.89
CA LYS A 39 16.24 2.69 12.62
C LYS A 39 15.48 1.44 12.20
N CYS A 40 14.66 0.92 13.11
CA CYS A 40 13.72 -0.15 12.83
C CYS A 40 12.33 0.43 12.55
N LEU A 41 11.97 0.49 11.26
CA LEU A 41 10.70 1.02 10.77
C LEU A 41 9.68 -0.13 10.63
N GLY A 42 8.42 0.16 10.92
CA GLY A 42 7.34 -0.83 10.92
C GLY A 42 6.91 -1.24 9.52
N LEU A 43 6.73 -2.54 9.31
CA LEU A 43 6.09 -3.10 8.11
C LEU A 43 4.55 -2.97 8.20
N ASP A 44 3.80 -3.60 7.29
CA ASP A 44 2.33 -3.56 7.33
C ASP A 44 1.78 -4.02 8.68
N GLN A 45 0.75 -3.32 9.15
CA GLN A 45 0.11 -3.50 10.45
C GLN A 45 1.01 -3.27 11.68
N ALA A 46 2.28 -2.90 11.52
CA ALA A 46 3.17 -2.63 12.64
C ALA A 46 2.69 -1.41 13.45
N PRO A 47 2.82 -1.44 14.79
CA PRO A 47 2.52 -0.29 15.64
C PRO A 47 3.34 0.95 15.26
N CYS A 48 2.66 2.09 15.12
CA CYS A 48 3.25 3.38 14.78
C CYS A 48 2.64 4.53 15.59
N LYS A 49 3.36 5.65 15.65
CA LYS A 49 2.88 6.93 16.19
C LYS A 49 2.69 7.99 15.10
N ILE A 50 3.59 8.00 14.12
CA ILE A 50 3.61 8.92 12.99
C ILE A 50 3.91 8.14 11.70
N SER A 51 3.60 8.70 10.54
CA SER A 51 3.81 7.99 9.25
C SER A 51 5.28 7.66 8.98
N GLU A 52 6.21 8.45 9.51
CA GLU A 52 7.66 8.23 9.42
C GLU A 52 8.15 7.04 10.26
N ASP A 53 7.31 6.48 11.14
CA ASP A 53 7.61 5.21 11.82
C ASP A 53 7.45 4.01 10.85
N CYS A 54 6.84 4.19 9.67
CA CYS A 54 6.53 3.13 8.71
C CYS A 54 7.62 2.96 7.64
N PHE A 55 7.89 1.71 7.26
CA PHE A 55 8.91 1.36 6.30
C PHE A 55 8.47 1.64 4.86
N ALA A 56 7.32 1.14 4.41
CA ALA A 56 6.94 1.31 3.02
C ALA A 56 6.71 2.79 2.65
N GLU A 57 7.27 3.23 1.52
CA GLU A 57 6.89 4.51 0.93
C GLU A 57 5.39 4.48 0.61
N ASN A 58 4.69 5.61 0.74
CA ASN A 58 3.23 5.70 0.64
C ASN A 58 2.46 4.91 1.73
N ALA A 59 3.12 4.46 2.81
CA ALA A 59 2.41 4.04 4.01
C ALA A 59 2.13 5.24 4.94
N THR A 60 1.01 5.18 5.65
CA THR A 60 0.60 6.14 6.66
C THR A 60 0.33 5.45 7.98
N CYS A 61 0.48 6.19 9.07
CA CYS A 61 0.10 5.70 10.38
C CYS A 61 -1.39 5.94 10.63
N THR A 62 -2.22 4.93 10.36
CA THR A 62 -3.67 4.99 10.55
C THR A 62 -4.09 4.02 11.65
N ASN A 63 -4.89 4.48 12.61
CA ASN A 63 -5.31 3.69 13.77
C ASN A 63 -4.13 3.06 14.54
N LYS A 64 -3.02 3.82 14.67
CA LYS A 64 -1.76 3.38 15.31
C LYS A 64 -1.09 2.19 14.62
N LYS A 65 -1.40 1.94 13.35
CA LYS A 65 -0.79 0.90 12.52
C LYS A 65 -0.31 1.46 11.19
N CYS A 66 0.81 0.94 10.71
CA CYS A 66 1.27 1.22 9.37
C CYS A 66 0.34 0.55 8.35
N VAL A 67 -0.21 1.34 7.45
CA VAL A 67 -1.06 0.88 6.34
C VAL A 67 -0.69 1.62 5.06
N CYS A 68 -0.77 0.96 3.92
CA CYS A 68 -0.64 1.67 2.64
C CYS A 68 -1.76 2.71 2.49
N SER A 69 -1.41 3.87 1.95
CA SER A 69 -2.35 4.96 1.68
C SER A 69 -3.48 4.51 0.75
N ASP A 70 -4.57 5.28 0.74
CA ASP A 70 -5.68 5.02 -0.17
C ASP A 70 -5.21 4.94 -1.62
N GLY A 71 -5.70 3.92 -2.34
CA GLY A 71 -5.25 3.63 -3.69
C GLY A 71 -3.97 2.79 -3.77
N PHE A 72 -3.38 2.35 -2.66
CA PHE A 72 -2.23 1.45 -2.64
C PHE A 72 -2.55 0.10 -1.96
N TYR A 73 -1.76 -0.93 -2.25
CA TYR A 73 -1.76 -2.22 -1.55
C TYR A 73 -0.35 -2.62 -1.12
N TYR A 74 -0.23 -3.35 -0.02
CA TYR A 74 1.06 -3.79 0.51
C TYR A 74 1.49 -5.11 -0.12
N GLU A 75 2.72 -5.17 -0.61
CA GLU A 75 3.38 -6.40 -1.06
C GLU A 75 4.90 -6.25 -0.96
N ASN A 76 5.59 -7.29 -0.47
CA ASN A 76 7.06 -7.35 -0.38
C ASN A 76 7.71 -6.08 0.21
N ASP A 77 7.21 -5.59 1.34
CA ASP A 77 7.68 -4.37 2.04
C ASP A 77 7.46 -3.04 1.30
N HIS A 78 6.65 -3.04 0.25
CA HIS A 78 6.33 -1.85 -0.55
C HIS A 78 4.83 -1.64 -0.65
N CYS A 79 4.42 -0.39 -0.89
CA CYS A 79 3.06 -0.05 -1.26
C CYS A 79 3.00 0.20 -2.77
N TYR A 80 2.26 -0.63 -3.49
CA TYR A 80 2.05 -0.49 -4.92
C TYR A 80 0.71 0.18 -5.21
N GLU A 81 0.66 1.02 -6.23
CA GLU A 81 -0.59 1.60 -6.69
C GLU A 81 -1.55 0.49 -7.16
N LYS A 82 -2.77 0.56 -6.66
CA LYS A 82 -3.89 -0.21 -7.18
C LYS A 82 -4.15 0.28 -8.60
N ALA A 83 -4.32 -0.65 -9.54
CA ALA A 83 -4.73 -0.30 -10.89
C ALA A 83 -6.04 0.50 -10.82
N LYS A 84 -6.01 1.74 -11.32
CA LYS A 84 -7.24 2.52 -11.52
C LYS A 84 -8.00 1.80 -12.63
N GLY A 85 -8.97 0.98 -12.24
CA GLY A 85 -9.94 0.44 -13.18
C GLY A 85 -10.71 1.61 -13.77
N THR A 86 -10.22 2.16 -14.89
CA THR A 86 -11.02 3.04 -15.71
C THR A 86 -12.21 2.21 -16.15
N LEU A 87 -13.38 2.48 -15.56
CA LEU A 87 -14.65 1.90 -15.96
C LEU A 87 -14.91 2.33 -17.42
N TYR A 88 -14.34 1.59 -18.37
CA TYR A 88 -14.76 1.57 -19.78
C TYR A 88 -16.25 1.22 -19.92
N PHE A 89 -16.94 0.92 -18.82
CA PHE A 89 -18.40 0.81 -18.72
C PHE A 89 -19.14 2.03 -19.27
N THR A 90 -18.65 3.26 -19.07
CA THR A 90 -19.31 4.45 -19.66
C THR A 90 -19.14 4.50 -21.17
N LEU A 91 -17.93 4.23 -21.69
CA LEU A 91 -17.66 4.14 -23.12
C LEU A 91 -18.45 3.02 -23.80
N ILE A 92 -18.58 1.87 -23.15
CA ILE A 92 -19.40 0.76 -23.65
C ILE A 92 -20.86 1.20 -23.69
N LEU A 93 -21.42 1.81 -22.63
CA LEU A 93 -22.78 2.37 -22.62
C LEU A 93 -23.03 3.39 -23.74
N PHE A 94 -22.08 4.27 -24.04
CA PHE A 94 -22.19 5.21 -25.17
C PHE A 94 -22.18 4.51 -26.54
N LEU A 95 -21.44 3.41 -26.69
CA LEU A 95 -21.42 2.61 -27.93
C LEU A 95 -22.74 1.83 -28.11
N ILE A 96 -23.26 1.18 -27.07
CA ILE A 96 -24.54 0.46 -27.16
C ILE A 96 -25.75 1.40 -27.31
N ALA A 97 -25.70 2.63 -26.78
CA ALA A 97 -26.75 3.63 -26.99
C ALA A 97 -26.80 4.16 -28.44
N ASN A 98 -25.64 4.33 -29.09
CA ASN A 98 -25.59 4.78 -30.49
C ASN A 98 -26.06 3.72 -31.51
N SER A 99 -25.90 2.43 -31.20
CA SER A 99 -26.49 1.35 -32.01
C SER A 99 -28.02 1.27 -31.92
N CYS A 100 -28.60 1.74 -30.81
CA CYS A 100 -30.07 1.85 -30.68
C CYS A 100 -30.65 3.10 -31.37
N TYR A 101 -29.95 4.25 -31.35
CA TYR A 101 -30.43 5.48 -31.99
C TYR A 101 -30.55 5.35 -33.52
N ASN A 102 -29.56 4.74 -34.17
CA ASN A 102 -29.55 4.54 -35.62
C ASN A 102 -30.48 3.41 -36.11
N SER A 103 -31.02 2.59 -35.21
CA SER A 103 -31.97 1.52 -35.55
C SER A 103 -33.45 1.92 -35.39
N CYS A 104 -33.75 3.08 -34.76
CA CYS A 104 -35.11 3.52 -34.49
C CYS A 104 -35.56 4.77 -35.26
N THR A 105 -34.71 5.37 -36.12
CA THR A 105 -35.05 6.61 -36.86
C THR A 105 -34.98 6.47 -38.39
N GLY A 106 -34.91 5.25 -38.93
CA GLY A 106 -34.92 4.98 -40.36
C GLY A 106 -36.16 4.21 -40.81
N THR A 107 -37.26 4.93 -41.12
CA THR A 107 -38.34 4.66 -42.12
C THR A 107 -39.70 5.23 -41.70
N TYR A 108 -39.79 6.54 -41.48
CA TYR A 108 -41.05 7.27 -41.71
C TYR A 108 -41.00 7.91 -43.09
N ASN A 109 -41.46 7.16 -44.09
CA ASN A 109 -42.05 7.57 -45.38
C ASN A 109 -41.68 6.58 -46.48
N HIS A 110 -42.61 5.69 -46.85
CA HIS A 110 -42.96 5.43 -48.25
C HIS A 110 -44.23 4.55 -48.34
N ILE A 111 -45.33 5.21 -48.71
CA ILE A 111 -46.46 4.81 -49.56
C ILE A 111 -46.57 3.31 -49.92
N ILE A 112 -47.69 2.67 -49.59
CA ILE A 112 -48.27 1.58 -50.39
C ILE A 112 -49.74 1.90 -50.68
N TYR A 113 -50.06 1.71 -51.96
CA TYR A 113 -51.34 1.88 -52.67
C TYR A 113 -52.55 1.24 -52.00
#